data_AF-A0A2V7EX76-F1
#
_entry.id   AF-A0A2V7EX76-F1
#
_cell.length_a   1.000
_cell.length_b   1.000
_cell.length_c   1.000
_cell.angle_alpha   90.00
_cell.angle_beta   90.00
_cell.angle_gamma   90.00
#
_symmetry.space_group_name_H-M   'P 1'
#
loop_
_entity.id
_entity.type
_entity.pdbx_description
1 polymer ?
#
loop_
_entity_poly.entity_id
_entity_poly.type
_entity_poly.pdbx_seq_one_letter_code
_entity_poly.pdbx_strand_id
1 'polypeptide(L)'
;EICVPIPPARSGGAYLKLERKVGDFATVAVAAQLTLGASGACDQVGIGLTSVGLTAIKATRAEAALKGNRPDDDAIKRAAQLAAEAAQPSEDLRGSVEYKRDMVRVLTARALRKALERAGEER
;
A
#
# COMPACT_ATOMS: atom_id res chain seq x y z
N GLU A 1 -9.82 -19.17 -14.28
CA GLU A 1 -10.00 -18.98 -12.82
C GLU A 1 -8.93 -18.06 -12.27
N ILE A 2 -9.14 -17.45 -11.10
CA ILE A 2 -8.13 -16.65 -10.39
C ILE A 2 -7.85 -17.34 -9.07
N CYS A 3 -6.62 -17.84 -8.89
CA CYS A 3 -6.20 -18.51 -7.67
C CYS A 3 -5.43 -17.52 -6.78
N VAL A 4 -5.96 -17.26 -5.57
CA VAL A 4 -5.34 -16.38 -4.59
C VAL A 4 -4.97 -17.20 -3.35
N PRO A 5 -3.69 -17.22 -2.93
CA PRO A 5 -3.29 -17.98 -1.76
C PRO A 5 -3.91 -17.38 -0.49
N ILE A 6 -4.31 -18.25 0.44
CA ILE A 6 -4.80 -17.83 1.75
C ILE A 6 -3.62 -17.25 2.54
N PRO A 7 -3.71 -15.99 3.02
CA PRO A 7 -2.67 -15.41 3.86
C PRO A 7 -2.51 -16.22 5.16
N PRO A 8 -1.27 -16.44 5.64
CA PRO A 8 -1.03 -17.14 6.90
C PRO A 8 -1.59 -16.37 8.11
N ALA A 9 -1.49 -16.96 9.30
CA ALA A 9 -1.78 -16.25 10.54
C ALA A 9 -0.91 -15.00 10.66
N ARG A 10 -1.41 -13.99 11.38
CA ARG A 10 -0.75 -12.68 11.56
C ARG A 10 -0.53 -11.94 10.23
N SER A 11 -1.41 -12.17 9.27
CA SER A 11 -1.51 -11.38 8.04
C SER A 11 -2.65 -10.37 8.12
N GLY A 12 -2.41 -9.15 7.65
CA GLY A 12 -3.42 -8.10 7.58
C GLY A 12 -3.35 -7.35 6.25
N GLY A 13 -4.51 -7.12 5.64
CA GLY A 13 -4.63 -6.43 4.36
C GLY A 13 -5.52 -5.20 4.46
N ALA A 14 -5.26 -4.20 3.62
CA ALA A 14 -6.11 -3.02 3.48
C ALA A 14 -6.09 -2.50 2.03
N TYR A 15 -7.24 -2.01 1.57
CA TYR A 15 -7.36 -1.28 0.32
C TYR A 15 -8.00 0.06 0.61
N LEU A 16 -7.28 1.14 0.29
CA LEU A 16 -7.77 2.49 0.49
C LEU A 16 -7.92 3.16 -0.87
N LYS A 17 -9.14 3.58 -1.18
CA LYS A 17 -9.52 4.22 -2.44
C LYS A 17 -9.95 5.65 -2.18
N LEU A 18 -9.27 6.59 -2.83
CA LEU A 18 -9.71 7.97 -2.94
C LEU A 18 -10.48 8.13 -4.25
N GLU A 19 -11.74 8.54 -4.16
CA GLU A 19 -12.64 8.77 -5.29
C GLU A 19 -13.45 10.04 -5.06
N ARG A 20 -13.87 10.73 -6.13
CA ARG A 20 -14.64 11.98 -6.04
C ARG A 20 -16.07 11.74 -5.57
N LYS A 21 -16.61 10.57 -5.91
CA LYS A 21 -17.94 10.10 -5.53
C LYS A 21 -17.98 8.59 -5.56
N VAL A 22 -18.94 8.01 -4.84
CA VAL A 22 -19.19 6.57 -4.83
C VAL A 22 -19.39 6.07 -6.27
N GLY A 23 -18.65 5.03 -6.64
CA GLY A 23 -18.71 4.39 -7.95
C GLY A 23 -17.83 5.03 -9.03
N ASP A 24 -17.08 6.10 -8.74
CA ASP A 24 -16.07 6.64 -9.68
C ASP A 24 -14.82 5.75 -9.70
N PHE A 25 -14.00 5.91 -10.73
CA PHE A 25 -12.64 5.41 -10.71
C PHE A 25 -11.83 6.14 -9.63
N ALA A 26 -10.86 5.41 -9.07
CA ALA A 26 -9.95 5.97 -8.09
C ALA A 26 -9.17 7.15 -8.69
N THR A 27 -9.07 8.26 -7.95
CA THR A 27 -8.02 9.25 -8.19
C THR A 27 -6.66 8.63 -7.89
N VAL A 28 -6.57 7.96 -6.74
CA VAL A 28 -5.46 7.11 -6.29
C VAL A 28 -6.06 6.01 -5.41
N ALA A 29 -5.54 4.80 -5.52
CA ALA A 29 -5.78 3.80 -4.48
C ALA A 29 -4.53 2.96 -4.20
N VAL A 30 -4.44 2.45 -2.97
CA VAL A 30 -3.34 1.59 -2.54
C VAL A 30 -3.89 0.33 -1.90
N ALA A 31 -3.43 -0.81 -2.40
CA ALA A 31 -3.56 -2.11 -1.75
C ALA A 31 -2.28 -2.39 -0.96
N ALA A 32 -2.42 -2.73 0.32
CA ALA A 32 -1.33 -3.22 1.15
C ALA A 32 -1.72 -4.57 1.75
N GLN A 33 -0.79 -5.51 1.74
CA GLN A 33 -0.87 -6.78 2.47
C GLN A 33 0.47 -6.96 3.17
N LEU A 34 0.46 -7.30 4.45
CA LEU A 34 1.66 -7.73 5.16
C LEU A 34 1.40 -8.94 6.06
N THR A 35 2.47 -9.67 6.36
CA THR A 35 2.51 -10.78 7.32
C THR A 35 3.61 -10.51 8.34
N LEU A 36 3.27 -10.57 9.62
CA LEU A 36 4.24 -10.47 10.70
C LEU A 36 4.81 -11.84 11.05
N GLY A 37 6.13 -11.93 11.09
CA GLY A 37 6.85 -13.08 11.64
C GLY A 37 6.78 -13.14 13.17
N ALA A 38 7.28 -14.24 13.74
CA ALA A 38 7.28 -14.48 15.18
C ALA A 38 7.90 -13.30 15.98
N SER A 39 8.99 -12.72 15.48
CA SER A 39 9.70 -11.58 16.08
C SER A 39 8.96 -10.22 15.97
N GLY A 40 7.86 -10.16 15.22
CA GLY A 40 7.17 -8.93 14.86
C GLY A 40 7.81 -8.17 13.70
N ALA A 41 8.79 -8.77 13.01
CA ALA A 41 9.28 -8.28 11.73
C ALA A 41 8.28 -8.59 10.60
N CYS A 42 8.36 -7.85 9.50
CA CYS A 42 7.52 -8.05 8.33
C CYS A 42 8.12 -9.13 7.42
N ASP A 43 7.60 -10.37 7.48
CA ASP A 43 8.12 -11.51 6.70
C ASP A 43 7.71 -11.42 5.23
N GLN A 44 6.47 -10.99 4.99
CA GLN A 44 5.90 -10.81 3.66
C GLN A 44 5.21 -9.46 3.58
N VAL A 45 5.32 -8.82 2.41
CA VAL A 45 4.64 -7.55 2.12
C VAL A 45 4.36 -7.43 0.62
N GLY A 46 3.19 -6.90 0.30
CA GLY A 46 2.77 -6.54 -1.04
C GLY A 46 2.14 -5.14 -1.04
N ILE A 47 2.58 -4.27 -1.94
CA ILE A 47 2.06 -2.90 -2.09
C ILE A 47 1.72 -2.66 -3.56
N GLY A 48 0.43 -2.54 -3.86
CA GLY A 48 -0.11 -2.27 -5.19
C GLY A 48 -0.68 -0.87 -5.30
N LEU A 49 -0.28 -0.12 -6.33
CA LEU A 49 -0.75 1.24 -6.61
C LEU A 49 -1.73 1.22 -7.78
N THR A 50 -2.86 1.90 -7.62
CA THR A 50 -3.95 1.96 -8.61
C THR A 50 -4.11 3.38 -9.14
N SER A 51 -4.32 3.50 -10.46
CA SER A 51 -4.60 4.76 -11.16
C SER A 51 -3.48 5.81 -11.11
N VAL A 52 -2.23 5.36 -10.94
CA VAL A 52 -1.03 6.21 -10.89
C VAL A 52 0.08 5.68 -11.81
N GLY A 53 -0.33 5.11 -12.94
CA GLY A 53 0.54 4.57 -13.99
C GLY A 53 -0.32 4.09 -15.15
N LEU A 54 0.31 3.77 -16.29
CA LEU A 54 -0.38 3.17 -17.45
C LEU A 54 -1.02 1.82 -17.07
N THR A 55 -0.38 1.09 -16.15
CA THR A 55 -0.85 -0.15 -15.54
C THR A 55 -0.79 -0.04 -14.01
N ALA A 56 -1.38 -1.02 -13.30
CA ALA A 56 -1.19 -1.13 -11.86
C ALA A 56 0.30 -1.34 -11.53
N ILE A 57 0.81 -0.62 -10.53
CA ILE A 57 2.24 -0.63 -10.19
C ILE A 57 2.43 -1.43 -8.90
N LYS A 58 3.38 -2.35 -8.90
CA LYS A 58 3.89 -2.98 -7.67
C LYS A 58 5.04 -2.15 -7.11
N ALA A 59 4.90 -1.62 -5.89
CA ALA A 59 5.90 -0.75 -5.27
C ALA A 59 7.05 -1.55 -4.64
N THR A 60 7.82 -2.25 -5.46
CA THR A 60 8.85 -3.23 -5.04
C THR A 60 9.92 -2.64 -4.10
N ARG A 61 10.32 -1.38 -4.31
CA ARG A 61 11.27 -0.69 -3.41
C ARG A 61 10.67 -0.43 -2.04
N ALA A 62 9.39 -0.08 -1.98
CA ALA A 62 8.67 0.11 -0.73
C ALA A 62 8.50 -1.22 0.03
N GLU A 63 8.18 -2.30 -0.69
CA GLU A 63 8.12 -3.66 -0.14
C GLU A 63 9.47 -4.08 0.44
N ALA A 64 10.56 -3.89 -0.31
CA ALA A 64 11.91 -4.25 0.12
C ALA A 64 12.37 -3.48 1.37
N ALA A 65 11.92 -2.22 1.54
CA ALA A 65 12.25 -1.43 2.72
C ALA A 65 11.58 -1.96 4.01
N LEU A 66 10.42 -2.62 3.90
CA LEU A 66 9.70 -3.19 5.05
C LEU A 66 10.11 -4.64 5.33
N LYS A 67 10.40 -5.42 4.28
CA LYS A 67 10.68 -6.84 4.43
C LYS A 67 11.88 -7.09 5.36
N GLY A 68 11.68 -7.96 6.35
CA GLY A 68 12.66 -8.28 7.39
C GLY A 68 12.81 -7.24 8.50
N ASN A 69 12.16 -6.09 8.40
CA ASN A 69 12.20 -5.03 9.41
C ASN A 69 10.90 -4.98 10.20
N ARG A 70 10.95 -4.39 11.41
CA ARG A 70 9.73 -4.05 12.15
C ARG A 70 9.02 -2.91 11.40
N PRO A 71 7.71 -3.03 11.11
CA PRO A 71 6.96 -1.99 10.40
C PRO A 71 6.56 -0.87 11.36
N ASP A 72 7.54 -0.19 11.96
CA ASP A 72 7.32 0.99 12.79
C ASP A 72 6.97 2.24 11.94
N ASP A 73 6.70 3.36 12.61
CA ASP A 73 6.27 4.58 11.93
C ASP A 73 7.29 5.12 10.93
N ASP A 74 8.59 4.98 11.18
CA ASP A 74 9.62 5.50 10.29
C ASP A 74 9.85 4.57 9.11
N ALA A 75 9.79 3.25 9.33
CA ALA A 75 9.76 2.26 8.26
C ALA A 75 8.56 2.45 7.33
N ILE A 76 7.37 2.69 7.90
CA ILE A 76 6.14 2.97 7.13
C ILE A 76 6.26 4.28 6.35
N LYS A 77 6.77 5.37 6.96
CA LYS A 77 7.00 6.64 6.24
C LYS A 77 7.97 6.46 5.08
N ARG A 78 9.07 5.71 5.29
CA ARG A 78 10.05 5.42 4.23
C ARG A 78 9.43 4.60 3.10
N ALA A 79 8.66 3.56 3.41
CA ALA A 79 7.96 2.76 2.41
C ALA A 79 6.95 3.60 1.63
N ALA A 80 6.20 4.46 2.31
CA ALA A 80 5.26 5.38 1.68
C ALA A 80 5.94 6.37 0.72
N GLN A 81 7.11 6.89 1.10
CA GLN A 81 7.92 7.76 0.23
C GLN A 81 8.38 7.00 -1.03
N LEU A 82 8.93 5.79 -0.87
CA LEU A 82 9.36 4.95 -1.99
C LEU A 82 8.20 4.55 -2.91
N ALA A 83 7.00 4.34 -2.37
CA ALA A 83 5.80 4.08 -3.17
C ALA A 83 5.38 5.30 -4.00
N ALA A 84 5.50 6.50 -3.44
CA ALA A 84 5.23 7.75 -4.17
C ALA A 84 6.26 8.00 -5.29
N GLU A 85 7.54 7.68 -5.05
CA GLU A 85 8.59 7.72 -6.08
C GLU A 85 8.34 6.72 -7.21
N ALA A 86 7.78 5.55 -6.90
CA ALA A 86 7.41 4.55 -7.91
C ALA A 86 6.19 4.96 -8.75
N ALA A 87 5.38 5.91 -8.28
CA ALA A 87 4.17 6.34 -8.96
C ALA A 87 4.48 7.19 -10.21
N GLN A 88 3.75 6.89 -11.28
CA GLN A 88 3.85 7.52 -12.61
C GLN A 88 2.48 8.12 -13.02
N PRO A 89 1.85 8.98 -12.21
CA PRO A 89 0.55 9.53 -12.54
C PRO A 89 0.63 10.53 -13.70
N SER A 90 -0.45 10.63 -14.46
CA SER A 90 -0.72 11.75 -15.37
C SER A 90 -1.71 12.73 -14.73
N GLU A 91 -1.62 13.99 -15.11
CA GLU A 91 -2.62 15.00 -14.76
C GLU A 91 -3.95 14.71 -15.49
N ASP A 92 -5.06 14.90 -14.79
CA ASP A 92 -6.42 14.86 -15.35
C ASP A 92 -7.40 15.63 -14.44
N LEU A 93 -8.71 15.52 -14.72
CA LEU A 93 -9.80 16.10 -13.92
C LEU A 93 -9.92 15.54 -12.48
N ARG A 94 -9.07 14.59 -12.08
CA ARG A 94 -9.00 14.05 -10.73
C ARG A 94 -7.84 14.64 -9.93
N GLY A 95 -6.94 15.40 -10.57
CA GLY A 95 -5.89 16.17 -9.91
C GLY A 95 -4.56 16.17 -10.67
N SER A 96 -3.65 17.03 -10.21
CA SER A 96 -2.30 17.15 -10.76
C SER A 96 -1.43 15.92 -10.47
N VAL A 97 -0.29 15.82 -11.16
CA VAL A 97 0.73 14.79 -10.94
C VAL A 97 1.23 14.83 -9.50
N GLU A 98 1.50 16.02 -8.98
CA GLU A 98 1.99 16.26 -7.63
C GLU A 98 0.97 15.80 -6.60
N TYR A 99 -0.30 16.22 -6.77
CA TYR A 99 -1.38 15.82 -5.87
C TYR A 99 -1.54 14.30 -5.81
N LYS A 100 -1.57 13.63 -6.97
CA LYS A 100 -1.69 12.17 -7.02
C LYS A 100 -0.48 11.48 -6.38
N ARG A 101 0.73 11.96 -6.61
CA ARG A 101 1.96 11.42 -6.00
C ARG A 101 1.94 11.58 -4.48
N ASP A 102 1.51 12.74 -3.97
CA ASP A 102 1.35 12.96 -2.53
C ASP A 102 0.26 12.07 -1.93
N MET A 103 -0.85 11.87 -2.64
CA MET A 103 -1.90 10.95 -2.21
C MET A 103 -1.43 9.50 -2.17
N VAL A 104 -0.54 9.06 -3.07
CA VAL A 104 0.10 7.73 -2.96
C VAL A 104 0.87 7.62 -1.66
N ARG A 105 1.67 8.63 -1.29
CA ARG A 105 2.42 8.64 -0.03
C ARG A 105 1.48 8.52 1.17
N VAL A 106 0.44 9.36 1.22
CA VAL A 106 -0.54 9.37 2.31
C VAL A 106 -1.29 8.04 2.42
N LEU A 107 -1.83 7.54 1.31
CA LEU A 107 -2.63 6.31 1.29
C LEU A 107 -1.78 5.07 1.55
N THR A 108 -0.54 5.02 1.08
CA THR A 108 0.38 3.92 1.40
C THR A 108 0.62 3.83 2.90
N ALA A 109 0.93 4.96 3.56
CA ALA A 109 1.14 4.97 5.00
C ALA A 109 -0.11 4.55 5.79
N ARG A 110 -1.29 5.02 5.37
CA ARG A 110 -2.58 4.64 6.00
C ARG A 110 -2.91 3.16 5.78
N ALA A 111 -2.70 2.65 4.56
CA ALA A 111 -2.98 1.26 4.22
C ALA A 111 -2.05 0.31 4.97
N LEU A 112 -0.76 0.62 5.07
CA LEU A 112 0.21 -0.15 5.85
C LEU A 112 -0.13 -0.18 7.34
N ARG A 113 -0.49 0.97 7.94
CA ARG A 113 -0.94 0.99 9.34
C ARG A 113 -2.18 0.15 9.57
N LYS A 114 -3.17 0.23 8.66
CA LYS A 114 -4.40 -0.57 8.77
C LYS A 114 -4.14 -2.07 8.57
N ALA A 115 -3.24 -2.42 7.66
CA ALA A 115 -2.76 -3.78 7.47
C ALA A 115 -2.03 -4.29 8.72
N LEU A 116 -1.20 -3.44 9.35
CA LEU A 116 -0.47 -3.79 10.57
C LEU A 116 -1.40 -4.03 11.78
N GLU A 117 -2.38 -3.15 11.98
CA GLU A 117 -3.43 -3.31 13.00
C GLU A 117 -4.11 -4.68 12.87
N ARG A 118 -4.58 -5.01 11.66
CA ARG A 118 -5.26 -6.29 11.35
C ARG A 118 -4.35 -7.52 11.45
N ALA A 119 -3.05 -7.36 11.23
CA ALA A 119 -2.07 -8.43 11.39
C ALA A 119 -1.75 -8.71 12.87
N GLY A 120 -1.96 -7.72 13.74
CA GLY A 120 -1.76 -7.82 15.19
C GLY A 120 -3.02 -8.23 15.98
N GLU A 121 -4.21 -8.12 15.39
CA GLU A 121 -5.44 -8.68 15.95
C GLU A 121 -5.33 -10.22 15.99
N GLU A 122 -5.42 -10.81 17.19
CA GLU A 122 -5.63 -12.26 17.32
C GLU A 122 -7.01 -12.58 16.73
N ARG A 123 -7.03 -13.33 15.63
CA ARG A 123 -8.24 -13.86 14.98
C ARG A 123 -8.42 -15.34 15.29
#